data_AF-A0A4Z0L328-F1
#
_entry.id   AF-A0A4Z0L328-F1
#
_cell.length_a   1.000
_cell.length_b   1.000
_cell.length_c   1.000
_cell.angle_alpha   90.00
_cell.angle_beta   90.00
_cell.angle_gamma   90.00
#
_symmetry.space_group_name_H-M   'P 1'
#
loop_
_entity.id
_entity.type
_entity.pdbx_description
1 polymer ?
#
loop_
_entity_poly.entity_id
_entity_poly.type
_entity_poly.pdbx_seq_one_letter_code
_entity_poly.pdbx_strand_id
1 'polypeptide(L)'
;MALNDFHVSEPYTLGIELEMQVINPPGYDLSQDSSTLIDAVKPQLTAGEIKHDITESMLEMATGVCRDIDQAAAQLSAMQHVIL
;
A
#
# COMPACT_ATOMS: atom_id res chain seq x y z
N MET A 1 19.36 0.63 23.20
CA MET A 1 19.35 -0.75 22.66
C MET A 1 20.27 -0.78 21.46
N ALA A 2 20.98 -1.88 21.23
CA ALA A 2 21.72 -2.08 19.97
C ALA A 2 20.73 -2.36 18.84
N LEU A 3 21.10 -2.00 17.61
CA LEU A 3 20.35 -2.41 16.43
C LEU A 3 20.43 -3.94 16.28
N ASN A 4 19.40 -4.51 15.65
CA ASN A 4 19.43 -5.92 15.26
C ASN A 4 20.50 -6.14 14.19
N ASP A 5 21.00 -7.37 14.10
CA ASP A 5 21.88 -7.79 13.01
C ASP A 5 21.19 -7.60 11.65
N PHE A 6 21.98 -7.26 10.64
CA PHE A 6 21.46 -7.04 9.29
C PHE A 6 20.90 -8.35 8.71
N HIS A 7 19.63 -8.36 8.33
CA HIS A 7 18.96 -9.54 7.78
C HIS A 7 19.53 -9.90 6.39
N VAL A 8 19.88 -11.18 6.19
CA VAL A 8 20.34 -11.69 4.89
C VAL A 8 19.11 -12.07 4.05
N SER A 9 18.71 -11.16 3.16
CA SER A 9 17.59 -11.37 2.23
C SER A 9 18.03 -12.03 0.91
N GLU A 10 17.09 -12.56 0.14
CA GLU A 10 17.33 -13.00 -1.23
C GLU A 10 17.80 -11.79 -2.09
N PRO A 11 18.97 -11.87 -2.77
CA PRO A 11 19.49 -10.76 -3.54
C PRO A 11 18.54 -10.30 -4.66
N TYR A 12 18.53 -8.99 -4.89
CA TYR A 12 17.80 -8.33 -5.99
C TYR A 12 16.27 -8.38 -5.90
N THR A 13 15.72 -8.81 -4.76
CA THR A 13 14.29 -8.64 -4.47
C THR A 13 13.95 -7.16 -4.26
N LEU A 14 12.66 -6.81 -4.45
CA LEU A 14 12.15 -5.45 -4.28
C LEU A 14 10.86 -5.44 -3.46
N GLY A 15 10.63 -4.33 -2.76
CA GLY A 15 9.34 -3.97 -2.16
C GLY A 15 9.03 -2.53 -2.54
N ILE A 16 7.76 -2.24 -2.85
CA ILE A 16 7.31 -0.92 -3.28
C ILE A 16 6.21 -0.45 -2.32
N GLU A 17 6.35 0.79 -1.85
CA GLU A 17 5.33 1.50 -1.06
C GLU A 17 4.89 2.74 -1.86
N LEU A 18 3.58 2.92 -2.02
CA LEU A 18 2.98 4.06 -2.71
C LEU A 18 1.99 4.77 -1.78
N GLU A 19 2.35 5.98 -1.37
CA GLU A 19 1.50 6.88 -0.60
C GLU A 19 0.55 7.66 -1.53
N MET A 20 -0.73 7.31 -1.48
CA MET A 20 -1.79 7.90 -2.32
C MET A 20 -2.61 8.91 -1.54
N GLN A 21 -2.98 10.02 -2.19
CA GLN A 21 -3.91 10.99 -1.62
C GLN A 21 -5.36 10.56 -1.84
N VAL A 22 -6.13 10.51 -0.76
CA VAL A 22 -7.58 10.31 -0.80
C VAL A 22 -8.24 11.69 -0.86
N ILE A 23 -9.00 11.95 -1.92
CA ILE A 23 -9.65 13.25 -2.17
C ILE A 23 -11.15 13.08 -2.33
N ASN A 24 -11.93 14.07 -1.87
CA ASN A 24 -13.39 14.02 -1.86
C ASN A 24 -14.00 14.98 -2.92
N PRO A 25 -14.70 14.47 -3.96
CA PRO A 25 -15.48 15.31 -4.87
C PRO A 25 -16.66 16.01 -4.17
N PRO A 26 -17.16 17.15 -4.71
CA PRO A 26 -16.67 17.85 -5.89
C PRO A 26 -15.53 18.85 -5.60
N GLY A 27 -15.21 19.09 -4.33
CA GLY A 27 -14.19 20.06 -3.92
C GLY A 27 -12.77 19.59 -4.21
N TYR A 28 -12.55 18.26 -4.23
CA TYR A 28 -11.24 17.62 -4.35
C TYR A 28 -10.26 18.01 -3.24
N ASP A 29 -10.79 18.36 -2.07
CA ASP A 29 -10.01 18.53 -0.84
C ASP A 29 -9.53 17.17 -0.33
N LEU A 30 -8.46 17.19 0.46
CA LEU A 30 -7.96 16.01 1.18
C LEU A 30 -9.06 15.46 2.09
N SER A 31 -9.34 14.16 1.94
CA SER A 31 -10.32 13.44 2.73
C SER A 31 -9.86 13.27 4.18
N GLN A 32 -10.81 13.02 5.09
CA GLN A 32 -10.51 12.57 6.46
C GLN A 32 -11.03 11.14 6.69
N ASP A 33 -11.32 10.42 5.61
CA ASP A 33 -12.03 9.14 5.65
C ASP A 33 -11.20 7.97 5.13
N SER A 34 -9.86 8.08 5.04
CA SER A 34 -9.03 7.00 4.51
C SER A 34 -9.16 5.71 5.34
N SER A 35 -9.32 5.80 6.66
CA SER A 35 -9.58 4.65 7.53
C SER A 35 -10.82 3.84 7.10
N THR A 36 -11.92 4.52 6.75
CA THR A 36 -13.16 3.86 6.31
C THR A 36 -12.96 3.17 4.96
N LEU A 37 -12.23 3.80 4.04
CA LEU A 37 -11.89 3.20 2.76
C LEU A 37 -11.04 1.93 2.95
N ILE A 38 -10.03 1.99 3.83
CA ILE A 38 -9.13 0.88 4.14
C ILE A 38 -9.91 -0.31 4.70
N ASP A 39 -10.79 -0.08 5.68
CA ASP A 39 -11.60 -1.15 6.29
C ASP A 39 -12.51 -1.86 5.27
N ALA A 40 -12.99 -1.14 4.25
CA ALA A 40 -13.84 -1.70 3.20
C ALA A 40 -13.05 -2.57 2.19
N VAL A 41 -11.80 -2.21 1.89
CA VAL A 41 -10.97 -2.90 0.87
C VAL A 41 -10.14 -4.03 1.44
N LYS A 42 -9.72 -3.94 2.71
CA LYS A 42 -8.82 -4.90 3.35
C LYS A 42 -9.26 -6.38 3.25
N PRO A 43 -10.55 -6.74 3.40
CA PRO A 43 -10.99 -8.14 3.27
C PRO A 43 -10.88 -8.72 1.85
N GLN A 44 -10.73 -7.87 0.83
CA GLN A 44 -10.72 -8.26 -0.57
C GLN A 44 -9.29 -8.45 -1.12
N LEU A 45 -8.28 -8.04 -0.35
CA LEU A 45 -6.88 -8.15 -0.75
C LEU A 45 -6.40 -9.60 -0.73
N THR A 46 -5.79 -10.02 -1.83
CA THR A 46 -5.23 -11.37 -2.00
C THR A 46 -3.70 -11.38 -1.94
N ALA A 47 -3.07 -10.22 -2.15
CA ALA A 47 -1.63 -10.00 -2.05
C ALA A 47 -1.34 -8.51 -1.79
N GLY A 48 -0.18 -8.22 -1.21
CA GLY A 48 0.19 -6.88 -0.77
C GLY A 48 -0.51 -6.46 0.51
N GLU A 49 -0.36 -5.19 0.86
CA GLU A 49 -0.97 -4.56 2.02
C GLU A 49 -1.52 -3.19 1.64
N ILE A 50 -2.72 -2.87 2.13
CA ILE A 50 -3.22 -1.50 2.18
C ILE A 50 -3.23 -1.10 3.65
N LYS A 51 -2.55 -0.01 3.97
CA LYS A 51 -2.48 0.52 5.33
C LYS A 51 -2.74 2.02 5.37
N HIS A 52 -3.10 2.46 6.56
CA HIS A 52 -3.19 3.88 6.88
C HIS A 52 -1.77 4.38 7.06
N ASP A 53 -1.42 5.47 6.38
CA ASP A 53 -0.23 6.23 6.75
C ASP A 53 -0.60 7.26 7.83
N ILE A 54 0.33 8.05 8.36
CA ILE A 54 0.13 8.93 9.52
C ILE A 54 -1.09 9.89 9.41
N THR A 55 -1.61 10.15 8.19
CA THR A 55 -2.70 11.10 7.93
C THR A 55 -3.98 10.43 7.40
N GLU A 56 -5.15 10.87 7.88
CA GLU A 56 -6.49 10.42 7.43
C GLU A 56 -6.85 10.77 5.98
N SER A 57 -5.94 11.48 5.30
CA SER A 57 -6.03 11.81 3.88
C SER A 57 -5.17 10.92 3.00
N MET A 58 -4.47 9.95 3.58
CA MET A 58 -3.50 9.13 2.89
C MET A 58 -3.82 7.65 3.02
N LEU A 59 -3.60 6.94 1.91
CA LEU A 59 -3.71 5.49 1.82
C LEU A 59 -2.41 4.99 1.23
N GLU A 60 -1.73 4.07 1.91
CA GLU A 60 -0.53 3.44 1.39
C GLU A 60 -0.85 2.08 0.78
N MET A 61 -0.37 1.84 -0.44
CA MET A 61 -0.32 0.52 -1.05
C MET A 61 1.12 -0.01 -0.99
N ALA A 62 1.32 -1.16 -0.35
CA ALA A 62 2.60 -1.81 -0.22
C ALA A 62 2.59 -3.20 -0.87
N THR A 63 3.59 -3.50 -1.70
CA THR A 63 3.77 -4.87 -2.19
C THR A 63 4.39 -5.75 -1.11
N GLY A 64 4.26 -7.07 -1.25
CA GLY A 64 5.20 -7.98 -0.58
C GLY A 64 6.62 -7.85 -1.16
N VAL A 65 7.52 -8.71 -0.67
CA VAL A 65 8.84 -8.90 -1.30
C VAL A 65 8.65 -9.60 -2.65
N CYS A 66 8.96 -8.91 -3.73
CA CYS A 66 8.80 -9.35 -5.11
C CYS A 66 10.16 -9.71 -5.73
N ARG A 67 10.17 -10.70 -6.63
CA ARG A 67 11.37 -11.14 -7.36
C ARG A 67 11.71 -10.25 -8.55
N ASP A 68 10.69 -9.64 -9.15
CA ASP A 68 10.80 -8.80 -10.34
C ASP A 68 9.67 -7.77 -10.37
N ILE A 69 9.78 -6.85 -11.33
CA ILE A 69 8.82 -5.76 -11.52
C ILE A 69 7.46 -6.25 -12.03
N ASP A 70 7.39 -7.40 -12.69
CA ASP A 70 6.14 -7.96 -13.19
C ASP A 70 5.28 -8.46 -12.03
N GLN A 71 5.90 -9.14 -11.05
CA GLN A 71 5.24 -9.52 -9.81
C GLN A 71 4.76 -8.28 -9.01
N ALA A 72 5.59 -7.24 -8.92
CA ALA A 72 5.21 -6.02 -8.24
C ALA A 72 4.05 -5.31 -8.94
N ALA A 73 4.09 -5.19 -10.27
CA ALA A 73 3.02 -4.61 -11.07
C ALA A 73 1.69 -5.38 -10.93
N ALA A 74 1.75 -6.71 -10.90
CA ALA A 74 0.56 -7.55 -10.69
C ALA A 74 -0.07 -7.31 -9.31
N GLN A 75 0.72 -7.21 -8.24
CA GLN A 75 0.21 -6.90 -6.90
C GLN A 75 -0.39 -5.49 -6.83
N LEU A 76 0.31 -4.49 -7.36
CA LEU A 76 -0.19 -3.10 -7.39
C LEU A 76 -1.49 -2.98 -8.19
N SER A 77 -1.58 -3.66 -9.35
CA SER A 77 -2.80 -3.66 -10.17
C SER A 77 -3.97 -4.33 -9.46
N ALA A 78 -3.74 -5.43 -8.74
CA ALA A 78 -4.76 -6.09 -7.94
C ALA A 78 -5.28 -5.19 -6.81
N MET A 79 -4.39 -4.50 -6.08
CA MET A 79 -4.78 -3.54 -5.04
C MET A 79 -5.57 -2.36 -5.63
N GLN A 80 -5.09 -1.81 -6.75
CA GLN A 80 -5.77 -0.71 -7.45
C GLN A 80 -7.20 -1.07 -7.85
N HIS A 81 -7.45 -2.29 -8.34
CA HIS A 81 -8.79 -2.73 -8.75
C HIS A 81 -9.78 -2.88 -7.60
N VAL A 82 -9.30 -3.05 -6.37
CA VAL A 82 -10.15 -3.10 -5.18
C VAL A 82 -10.46 -1.68 -4.68
N ILE A 83 -9.55 -0.73 -4.88
CA ILE A 83 -9.68 0.66 -4.43
C ILE A 83 -10.55 1.50 -5.37
N LEU A 84 -10.42 1.32 -6.70
CA LEU A 84 -11.08 2.12 -7.75
C LEU A 84 -12.26 1.38 -8.38
#